data_AF-A0A354WYW4-F1
#
_entry.id   AF-A0A354WYW4-F1
#
_cell.length_a   1.000
_cell.length_b   1.000
_cell.length_c   1.000
_cell.angle_alpha   90.00
_cell.angle_beta   90.00
_cell.angle_gamma   90.00
#
_symmetry.space_group_name_H-M   'P 1'
#
loop_
_entity.id
_entity.type
_entity.pdbx_description
1 polymer ?
#
loop_
_entity_poly.entity_id
_entity_poly.type
_entity_poly.pdbx_seq_one_letter_code
_entity_poly.pdbx_strand_id
1 'polypeptide(L)'
;MNLLENMKSILVSFIVLASACCCKAQELTSKLLHVGDVSIEWLKDKPGEAMRAKSVFADAPDSILISLGLQKGIPSSVSCFLMSVNGQDILFDTGLGGGTSLLTETLAKQGKKPEEIKLIYITHLHGDHIGGMLKNGKAVFPNAEIYLNEMEYVAWMGMPKEKNEKQRKVLDLYRDRLHLFHVGDTLPAGIVPIEAYGHTPGHTVFQKGGVLVIGDLMHGAELQMKHPEYCASYDMDKKKAIESRKRILDYAKKNGLVMAGMHLPAPGFIDLRE
;
A
#
# COMPACT_ATOMS: atom_id res chain seq x y z
N MET A 1 61.94 56.59 11.52
CA MET A 1 61.35 56.98 12.82
C MET A 1 60.05 56.20 12.95
N ASN A 2 60.14 55.05 13.64
CA ASN A 2 59.02 54.11 13.84
C ASN A 2 58.13 54.64 14.98
N LEU A 3 56.82 54.61 14.76
CA LEU A 3 55.83 54.60 15.83
C LEU A 3 55.18 53.22 15.85
N LEU A 4 55.56 52.46 16.88
CA LEU A 4 54.87 51.28 17.37
C LEU A 4 53.68 51.76 18.20
N GLU A 5 52.45 51.37 17.84
CA GLU A 5 51.38 51.23 18.83
C GLU A 5 50.56 49.97 18.58
N ASN A 6 50.30 49.32 19.71
CA ASN A 6 49.66 48.04 19.90
C ASN A 6 48.14 48.12 19.68
N MET A 7 47.57 47.15 18.97
CA MET A 7 46.20 46.71 19.22
C MET A 7 46.11 45.18 19.18
N LYS A 8 45.83 44.63 20.36
CA LYS A 8 45.42 43.25 20.61
C LYS A 8 44.08 42.99 19.90
N SER A 9 43.98 41.92 19.11
CA SER A 9 42.68 41.38 18.69
C SER A 9 42.71 39.84 18.68
N ILE A 10 42.17 39.29 19.77
CA ILE A 10 41.30 38.12 19.92
C ILE A 10 41.37 37.06 18.80
N LEU A 11 41.98 35.93 19.15
CA LEU A 11 41.90 34.67 18.43
C LEU A 11 40.51 34.05 18.67
N VAL A 12 39.59 34.19 17.72
CA VAL A 12 38.30 33.46 17.76
C VAL A 12 38.55 32.05 17.24
N SER A 13 38.57 31.09 18.17
CA SER A 13 38.62 29.66 17.85
C SER A 13 37.27 29.24 17.26
N PHE A 14 37.23 28.94 15.97
CA PHE A 14 36.06 28.34 15.34
C PHE A 14 35.97 26.86 15.76
N ILE A 15 35.20 26.60 16.81
CA ILE A 15 34.70 25.26 17.09
C ILE A 15 33.61 24.98 16.03
N VAL A 16 33.95 24.16 15.04
CA VAL A 16 32.96 23.56 14.15
C VAL A 16 32.19 22.53 14.97
N LEU A 17 31.08 22.95 15.57
CA LEU A 17 30.05 22.03 16.02
C LEU A 17 29.41 21.41 14.78
N ALA A 18 29.92 20.26 14.36
CA ALA A 18 29.19 19.38 13.48
C ALA A 18 27.92 18.95 14.22
N SER A 19 26.82 19.63 13.92
CA SER A 19 25.49 19.18 14.30
C SER A 19 25.28 17.84 13.59
N ALA A 20 25.51 16.74 14.31
CA ALA A 20 25.06 15.43 13.87
C ALA A 20 23.53 15.51 13.80
N CYS A 21 23.03 15.80 12.60
CA CYS A 21 21.63 15.63 12.27
C CYS A 21 21.36 14.14 12.48
N CYS A 22 20.78 13.82 13.64
CA CYS A 22 20.41 12.46 14.00
C CYS A 22 19.17 12.09 13.18
N CYS A 23 19.35 11.97 11.86
CA CYS A 23 18.43 11.23 11.01
C CYS A 23 18.48 9.80 11.51
N LYS A 24 17.52 9.43 12.38
CA LYS A 24 17.26 8.00 12.64
C LYS A 24 17.10 7.35 11.27
N ALA A 25 18.01 6.43 10.92
CA ALA A 25 17.91 5.69 9.69
C ALA A 25 16.53 5.03 9.65
N GLN A 26 15.77 5.29 8.59
CA GLN A 26 14.44 4.73 8.43
C GLN A 26 14.59 3.21 8.23
N GLU A 27 13.96 2.43 9.10
CA GLU A 27 14.06 0.98 9.03
C GLU A 27 13.27 0.49 7.80
N LEU A 28 14.00 0.12 6.76
CA LEU A 28 13.44 -0.54 5.59
C LEU A 28 13.16 -1.98 5.98
N THR A 29 11.88 -2.34 6.05
CA THR A 29 11.43 -3.66 6.46
C THR A 29 10.70 -4.34 5.31
N SER A 30 11.11 -5.57 5.00
CA SER A 30 10.35 -6.45 4.14
C SER A 30 10.24 -7.84 4.77
N LYS A 31 9.29 -8.64 4.30
CA LYS A 31 9.15 -10.05 4.69
C LYS A 31 8.72 -10.88 3.49
N LEU A 32 9.57 -11.83 3.11
CA LEU A 32 9.27 -12.80 2.06
C LEU A 32 8.48 -13.98 2.63
N LEU A 33 7.47 -14.42 1.90
CA LEU A 33 6.69 -15.62 2.19
C LEU A 33 6.57 -16.47 0.92
N HIS A 34 6.79 -17.78 1.07
CA HIS A 34 6.59 -18.77 0.01
C HIS A 34 5.28 -19.56 0.25
N VAL A 35 4.46 -19.67 -0.78
CA VAL A 35 3.19 -20.39 -0.78
C VAL A 35 3.09 -21.23 -2.04
N GLY A 36 3.52 -22.49 -1.94
CA GLY A 36 3.73 -23.34 -3.12
C GLY A 36 4.77 -22.70 -4.05
N ASP A 37 4.43 -22.56 -5.33
CA ASP A 37 5.31 -21.96 -6.36
C ASP A 37 5.27 -20.42 -6.37
N VAL A 38 4.49 -19.80 -5.48
CA VAL A 38 4.36 -18.35 -5.39
C VAL A 38 5.26 -17.82 -4.29
N SER A 39 6.06 -16.80 -4.62
CA SER A 39 6.79 -16.01 -3.62
C SER A 39 6.13 -14.63 -3.56
N ILE A 40 5.75 -14.18 -2.37
CA ILE A 40 5.19 -12.85 -2.14
C ILE A 40 5.96 -12.16 -1.04
N GLU A 41 6.45 -10.97 -1.32
CA GLU A 41 7.18 -10.14 -0.37
C GLU A 41 6.32 -8.96 0.06
N TRP A 42 6.14 -8.86 1.37
CA TRP A 42 5.58 -7.67 2.00
C TRP A 42 6.63 -6.57 2.03
N LEU A 43 6.30 -5.40 1.48
CA LEU A 43 7.15 -4.21 1.50
C LEU A 43 6.47 -3.15 2.37
N LYS A 44 7.10 -2.77 3.48
CA LYS A 44 6.60 -1.70 4.33
C LYS A 44 6.74 -0.37 3.60
N ASP A 45 5.65 0.37 3.42
CA ASP A 45 5.69 1.66 2.73
C ASP A 45 5.73 2.85 3.70
N LYS A 46 4.97 2.80 4.80
CA LYS A 46 4.99 3.87 5.82
C LYS A 46 5.89 3.47 6.99
N PRO A 47 6.83 4.33 7.44
CA PRO A 47 7.67 4.06 8.62
C PRO A 47 6.87 4.02 9.92
N GLY A 48 7.47 3.39 10.93
CA GLY A 48 6.91 3.30 12.28
C GLY A 48 5.79 2.27 12.39
N GLU A 49 5.23 2.13 13.58
CA GLU A 49 3.98 1.39 13.78
C GLU A 49 2.82 2.23 13.25
N ALA A 50 1.84 1.59 12.62
CA ALA A 50 0.62 2.25 12.21
C ALA A 50 -0.54 1.74 13.07
N MET A 51 -1.14 2.67 13.81
CA MET A 51 -2.40 2.46 14.52
C MET A 51 -3.47 3.31 13.84
N ARG A 52 -4.60 2.72 13.50
CA ARG A 52 -5.78 3.45 13.03
C ARG A 52 -6.59 3.93 14.23
N ALA A 53 -7.12 5.14 14.10
CA ALA A 53 -8.04 5.69 15.09
C ALA A 53 -9.33 4.88 15.12
N LYS A 54 -9.93 4.73 16.30
CA LYS A 54 -11.24 4.06 16.45
C LYS A 54 -12.34 4.69 15.59
N SER A 55 -12.24 5.99 15.33
CA SER A 55 -13.19 6.74 14.49
C SER A 55 -13.23 6.25 13.04
N VAL A 56 -12.25 5.47 12.59
CA VAL A 56 -12.33 4.76 11.31
C VAL A 56 -13.50 3.77 11.31
N PHE A 57 -13.84 3.18 12.45
CA PHE A 57 -14.94 2.23 12.62
C PHE A 57 -16.02 2.82 13.54
N ALA A 58 -16.57 3.97 13.16
CA ALA A 58 -17.53 4.71 13.99
C ALA A 58 -18.78 3.90 14.39
N ASP A 59 -19.15 2.89 13.59
CA ASP A 59 -20.30 2.03 13.86
C ASP A 59 -19.97 0.86 14.82
N ALA A 60 -18.69 0.63 15.16
CA ALA A 60 -18.28 -0.41 16.09
C ALA A 60 -18.46 0.06 17.55
N PRO A 61 -19.25 -0.65 18.37
CA PRO A 61 -19.45 -0.28 19.78
C PRO A 61 -18.14 -0.35 20.57
N ASP A 62 -17.96 0.58 21.50
CA ASP A 62 -16.79 0.59 22.40
C ASP A 62 -16.64 -0.73 23.17
N SER A 63 -17.76 -1.40 23.52
CA SER A 63 -17.72 -2.71 24.18
C SER A 63 -17.01 -3.78 23.34
N ILE A 64 -17.22 -3.79 22.02
CA ILE A 64 -16.54 -4.70 21.10
C ILE A 64 -15.06 -4.35 21.03
N LEU A 65 -14.72 -3.06 20.83
CA LEU A 65 -13.33 -2.62 20.78
C LEU A 65 -12.58 -2.92 22.08
N ILE A 66 -13.26 -2.79 23.23
CA ILE A 66 -12.70 -3.15 24.54
C ILE A 66 -12.47 -4.65 24.64
N SER A 67 -13.44 -5.48 24.25
CA SER A 67 -13.30 -6.94 24.31
C SER A 67 -12.16 -7.47 23.44
N LEU A 68 -11.79 -6.72 22.40
CA LEU A 68 -10.71 -7.05 21.47
C LEU A 68 -9.37 -6.41 21.84
N GLY A 69 -9.28 -5.62 22.91
CA GLY A 69 -8.03 -4.94 23.28
C GLY A 69 -7.65 -3.76 22.38
N LEU A 70 -8.59 -3.22 21.60
CA LEU A 70 -8.36 -2.17 20.59
C LEU A 70 -8.59 -0.76 21.15
N GLN A 71 -8.48 -0.57 22.47
CA GLN A 71 -8.82 0.70 23.12
C GLN A 71 -7.81 1.81 22.81
N LYS A 72 -6.58 1.46 22.39
CA LYS A 72 -5.52 2.40 22.03
C LYS A 72 -5.43 2.67 20.52
N GLY A 73 -6.33 2.09 19.74
CA GLY A 73 -6.32 2.10 18.29
C GLY A 73 -6.26 0.69 17.72
N ILE A 74 -6.34 0.61 16.40
CA ILE A 74 -6.43 -0.66 15.68
C ILE A 74 -5.14 -0.86 14.89
N PRO A 75 -4.37 -1.93 15.16
CA PRO A 75 -3.13 -2.21 14.44
C PRO A 75 -3.35 -2.28 12.93
N SER A 76 -2.41 -1.70 12.18
CA SER A 76 -2.47 -1.60 10.73
C SER A 76 -1.06 -1.37 10.17
N SER A 77 -0.96 -1.25 8.85
CA SER A 77 0.24 -0.84 8.13
C SER A 77 -0.15 -0.01 6.90
N VAL A 78 0.85 0.49 6.19
CA VAL A 78 0.72 0.83 4.76
C VAL A 78 1.79 0.01 4.07
N SER A 79 1.38 -0.77 3.07
CA SER A 79 2.18 -1.86 2.55
C SER A 79 1.93 -2.05 1.07
N CYS A 80 2.99 -2.38 0.36
CA CYS A 80 2.94 -2.86 -1.02
C CYS A 80 3.36 -4.34 -1.03
N PHE A 81 3.04 -5.05 -2.10
CA PHE A 81 3.46 -6.44 -2.24
C PHE A 81 4.14 -6.67 -3.57
N LEU A 82 5.30 -7.32 -3.53
CA LEU A 82 6.01 -7.78 -4.73
C LEU A 82 5.85 -9.29 -4.81
N MET A 83 5.14 -9.77 -5.82
CA MET A 83 4.97 -11.20 -6.08
C MET A 83 5.85 -11.63 -7.23
N SER A 84 6.61 -12.70 -7.03
CA SER A 84 7.40 -13.33 -8.08
C SER A 84 6.74 -14.64 -8.52
N VAL A 85 6.40 -14.73 -9.80
CA VAL A 85 5.75 -15.89 -10.42
C VAL A 85 6.48 -16.22 -11.72
N ASN A 86 7.05 -17.43 -11.83
CA ASN A 86 7.75 -17.89 -13.04
C ASN A 86 8.81 -16.89 -13.56
N GLY A 87 9.55 -16.25 -12.64
CA GLY A 87 10.57 -15.25 -12.98
C GLY A 87 10.04 -13.87 -13.38
N GLN A 88 8.72 -13.64 -13.30
CA GLN A 88 8.10 -12.32 -13.48
C GLN A 88 7.74 -11.72 -12.13
N ASP A 89 8.13 -10.46 -11.93
CA ASP A 89 7.77 -9.69 -10.74
C ASP A 89 6.53 -8.82 -11.03
N ILE A 90 5.57 -8.90 -10.13
CA ILE A 90 4.33 -8.12 -10.16
C ILE A 90 4.27 -7.30 -8.87
N LEU A 91 4.21 -5.99 -9.02
CA LEU A 91 4.02 -5.07 -7.91
C LEU A 91 2.51 -4.80 -7.76
N PHE A 92 1.98 -5.10 -6.58
CA PHE A 92 0.59 -4.78 -6.22
C PHE A 92 0.56 -3.48 -5.43
N ASP A 93 -0.14 -2.49 -5.99
CA ASP A 93 -0.17 -1.11 -5.52
C ASP A 93 1.23 -0.48 -5.35
N THR A 94 1.28 0.81 -5.03
CA THR A 94 2.52 1.61 -5.03
C THR A 94 2.66 2.53 -3.81
N GLY A 95 1.81 2.36 -2.80
CA GLY A 95 1.94 3.09 -1.54
C GLY A 95 1.67 4.59 -1.65
N LEU A 96 2.06 5.32 -0.61
CA LEU A 96 1.80 6.75 -0.42
C LEU A 96 2.50 7.63 -1.46
N GLY A 97 3.66 7.19 -1.94
CA GLY A 97 4.62 8.04 -2.65
C GLY A 97 5.17 9.17 -1.77
N GLY A 98 5.91 10.11 -2.39
CA GLY A 98 6.45 11.27 -1.68
C GLY A 98 7.51 10.93 -0.62
N GLY A 99 7.77 11.88 0.29
CA GLY A 99 8.92 11.84 1.21
C GLY A 99 8.81 10.88 2.41
N THR A 100 7.65 10.27 2.65
CA THR A 100 7.46 9.31 3.75
C THR A 100 7.27 7.87 3.27
N SER A 101 7.15 7.65 1.96
CA SER A 101 7.05 6.34 1.34
C SER A 101 8.41 5.66 1.27
N LEU A 102 8.43 4.37 1.62
CA LEU A 102 9.63 3.54 1.66
C LEU A 102 9.75 2.59 0.48
N LEU A 103 8.72 2.50 -0.37
CA LEU A 103 8.67 1.54 -1.47
C LEU A 103 9.92 1.57 -2.36
N THR A 104 10.26 2.75 -2.91
CA THR A 104 11.39 2.84 -3.86
C THR A 104 12.74 2.58 -3.21
N GLU A 105 12.91 2.97 -1.94
CA GLU A 105 14.15 2.71 -1.21
C GLU A 105 14.30 1.23 -0.84
N THR A 106 13.18 0.58 -0.50
CA THR A 106 13.12 -0.86 -0.21
C THR A 106 13.43 -1.67 -1.46
N LEU A 107 12.82 -1.33 -2.61
CA LEU A 107 13.14 -1.96 -3.90
C LEU A 107 14.62 -1.77 -4.28
N ALA A 108 15.16 -0.56 -4.10
CA ALA A 108 16.56 -0.28 -4.40
C ALA A 108 17.54 -1.11 -3.54
N LYS A 109 17.22 -1.34 -2.26
CA LYS A 109 18.00 -2.25 -1.39
C LYS A 109 18.01 -3.69 -1.88
N GLN A 110 16.97 -4.11 -2.61
CA GLN A 110 16.88 -5.42 -3.25
C GLN A 110 17.51 -5.44 -4.64
N GLY A 111 18.19 -4.36 -5.04
CA GLY A 111 18.78 -4.22 -6.36
C GLY A 111 17.78 -4.00 -7.49
N LYS A 112 16.50 -3.72 -7.18
CA LYS A 112 15.43 -3.47 -8.15
C LYS A 112 15.24 -1.98 -8.36
N LYS A 113 15.40 -1.53 -9.60
CA LYS A 113 15.12 -0.15 -9.99
C LYS A 113 13.67 -0.02 -10.45
N PRO A 114 13.02 1.14 -10.28
CA PRO A 114 11.67 1.36 -10.79
C PRO A 114 11.48 1.07 -12.28
N GLU A 115 12.51 1.26 -13.11
CA GLU A 115 12.50 0.97 -14.55
C GLU A 115 12.47 -0.54 -14.89
N GLU A 116 12.81 -1.38 -13.92
CA GLU A 116 12.83 -2.85 -14.05
C GLU A 116 11.49 -3.48 -13.70
N ILE A 117 10.62 -2.77 -12.96
CA ILE A 117 9.25 -3.21 -12.68
C ILE A 117 8.44 -3.17 -13.97
N LYS A 118 7.94 -4.33 -14.40
CA LYS A 118 7.20 -4.49 -15.67
C LYS A 118 5.68 -4.58 -15.50
N LEU A 119 5.21 -5.05 -14.35
CA LEU A 119 3.79 -5.27 -14.09
C LEU A 119 3.41 -4.58 -12.78
N ILE A 120 2.41 -3.70 -12.85
CA ILE A 120 1.80 -3.06 -11.68
C ILE A 120 0.30 -3.28 -11.70
N TYR A 121 -0.22 -3.91 -10.65
CA TYR A 121 -1.61 -4.29 -10.53
C TYR A 121 -2.23 -3.44 -9.44
N ILE A 122 -3.23 -2.65 -9.82
CA ILE A 122 -3.85 -1.69 -8.92
C ILE A 122 -5.14 -2.28 -8.36
N THR A 123 -5.21 -2.43 -7.04
CA THR A 123 -6.42 -2.95 -6.37
C THR A 123 -7.56 -1.94 -6.48
N HIS A 124 -7.25 -0.65 -6.31
CA HIS A 124 -8.17 0.47 -6.48
C HIS A 124 -7.41 1.82 -6.50
N LEU A 125 -8.11 2.92 -6.78
CA LEU A 125 -7.50 4.22 -7.08
C LEU A 125 -7.37 5.17 -5.87
N HIS A 126 -7.42 4.68 -4.63
CA HIS A 126 -7.12 5.54 -3.47
C HIS A 126 -5.67 6.02 -3.47
N GLY A 127 -5.48 7.19 -2.87
CA GLY A 127 -4.24 7.95 -3.00
C GLY A 127 -3.01 7.27 -2.40
N ASP A 128 -3.19 6.38 -1.44
CA ASP A 128 -2.17 5.56 -0.80
C ASP A 128 -1.91 4.22 -1.52
N HIS A 129 -2.63 3.93 -2.59
CA HIS A 129 -2.37 2.80 -3.50
C HIS A 129 -1.67 3.25 -4.78
N ILE A 130 -2.03 4.42 -5.30
CA ILE A 130 -1.43 4.96 -6.55
C ILE A 130 -0.39 6.07 -6.30
N GLY A 131 -0.10 6.36 -5.03
CA GLY A 131 0.73 7.51 -4.66
C GLY A 131 2.17 7.39 -5.15
N GLY A 132 2.74 6.19 -5.09
CA GLY A 132 4.08 5.92 -5.60
C GLY A 132 4.22 5.91 -7.11
N MET A 133 3.13 6.00 -7.88
CA MET A 133 3.20 6.03 -9.35
C MET A 133 3.73 7.35 -9.91
N LEU A 134 3.73 8.43 -9.11
CA LEU A 134 4.04 9.79 -9.55
C LEU A 134 5.02 10.49 -8.60
N LYS A 135 6.09 11.08 -9.16
CA LYS A 135 6.99 11.97 -8.44
C LYS A 135 7.35 13.16 -9.31
N ASN A 136 7.18 14.38 -8.78
CA ASN A 136 7.50 15.63 -9.48
C ASN A 136 6.89 15.74 -10.89
N GLY A 137 5.65 15.27 -11.06
CA GLY A 137 4.95 15.31 -12.36
C GLY A 137 5.37 14.23 -13.36
N LYS A 138 6.26 13.30 -13.00
CA LYS A 138 6.73 12.20 -13.86
C LYS A 138 6.34 10.84 -13.31
N ALA A 139 6.19 9.86 -14.22
CA ALA A 139 6.02 8.46 -13.88
C ALA A 139 7.25 7.94 -13.12
N VAL A 140 7.02 7.25 -12.00
CA VAL A 140 8.08 6.59 -11.21
C VAL A 140 8.48 5.27 -11.85
N PHE A 141 7.54 4.53 -12.44
CA PHE A 141 7.76 3.22 -13.05
C PHE A 141 7.59 3.30 -14.58
N PRO A 142 8.51 3.94 -15.32
CA PRO A 142 8.26 4.36 -16.70
C PRO A 142 8.09 3.21 -17.71
N ASN A 143 8.45 1.98 -17.34
CA ASN A 143 8.35 0.80 -18.20
C ASN A 143 7.27 -0.19 -17.75
N ALA A 144 6.46 0.16 -16.76
CA ALA A 144 5.44 -0.73 -16.23
C ALA A 144 4.16 -0.69 -17.08
N GLU A 145 3.64 -1.88 -17.36
CA GLU A 145 2.26 -2.11 -17.79
C GLU A 145 1.34 -2.08 -16.56
N ILE A 146 0.33 -1.23 -16.60
CA ILE A 146 -0.59 -0.97 -15.49
C ILE A 146 -1.89 -1.71 -15.73
N TYR A 147 -2.30 -2.56 -14.79
CA TYR A 147 -3.55 -3.30 -14.85
C TYR A 147 -4.54 -2.71 -13.84
N LEU A 148 -5.70 -2.28 -14.33
CA LEU A 148 -6.75 -1.66 -13.54
C LEU A 148 -8.12 -2.20 -13.94
N ASN A 149 -8.98 -2.44 -12.96
CA ASN A 149 -10.36 -2.86 -13.24
C ASN A 149 -11.11 -1.76 -14.01
N GLU A 150 -11.78 -2.12 -15.12
CA GLU A 150 -12.54 -1.14 -15.92
C GLU A 150 -13.62 -0.44 -15.08
N MET A 151 -14.28 -1.16 -14.16
CA MET A 151 -15.28 -0.58 -13.25
C MET A 151 -14.68 0.52 -12.36
N GLU A 152 -13.44 0.33 -11.92
CA GLU A 152 -12.72 1.32 -11.11
C GLU A 152 -12.39 2.54 -11.97
N TYR A 153 -11.85 2.31 -13.18
CA TYR A 153 -11.54 3.39 -14.12
C TYR A 153 -12.78 4.23 -14.44
N VAL A 154 -13.88 3.60 -14.86
CA VAL A 154 -15.12 4.28 -15.24
C VAL A 154 -15.70 5.06 -14.07
N ALA A 155 -15.78 4.45 -12.88
CA ALA A 155 -16.34 5.11 -11.72
C ALA A 155 -15.53 6.34 -11.31
N TRP A 156 -14.21 6.23 -11.25
CA TRP A 156 -13.34 7.35 -10.90
C TRP A 156 -13.35 8.43 -11.98
N MET A 157 -13.28 8.09 -13.27
CA MET A 157 -13.31 9.07 -14.36
C MET A 157 -14.67 9.74 -14.51
N GLY A 158 -15.75 9.13 -14.01
CA GLY A 158 -17.08 9.73 -13.92
C GLY A 158 -17.23 10.74 -12.77
N MET A 159 -16.31 10.80 -11.81
CA MET A 159 -16.37 11.77 -10.71
C MET A 159 -16.03 13.20 -11.17
N PRO A 160 -16.56 14.24 -10.46
CA PRO A 160 -16.13 15.62 -10.62
C PRO A 160 -14.60 15.73 -10.56
N LYS A 161 -14.02 16.60 -11.41
CA LYS A 161 -12.57 16.69 -11.61
C LYS A 161 -11.83 16.99 -10.30
N GLU A 162 -12.43 17.79 -9.44
CA GLU A 162 -11.89 18.20 -8.15
C GLU A 162 -11.74 17.02 -7.17
N LYS A 163 -12.46 15.91 -7.42
CA LYS A 163 -12.41 14.69 -6.59
C LYS A 163 -11.48 13.62 -7.13
N ASN A 164 -10.99 13.75 -8.37
CA ASN A 164 -10.17 12.73 -9.04
C ASN A 164 -8.91 13.27 -9.74
N GLU A 165 -8.48 14.49 -9.44
CA GLU A 165 -7.36 15.14 -10.12
C GLU A 165 -6.07 14.29 -10.07
N LYS A 166 -5.77 13.70 -8.90
CA LYS A 166 -4.62 12.81 -8.73
C LYS A 166 -4.74 11.57 -9.62
N GLN A 167 -5.91 10.93 -9.63
CA GLN A 167 -6.19 9.72 -10.40
C GLN A 167 -6.05 9.98 -11.89
N ARG A 168 -6.64 11.07 -12.40
CA ARG A 168 -6.48 11.47 -13.81
C ARG A 168 -5.02 11.67 -14.17
N LYS A 169 -4.29 12.45 -13.36
CA LYS A 169 -2.87 12.73 -13.60
C LYS A 169 -2.02 11.46 -13.62
N VAL A 170 -2.27 10.53 -12.68
CA VAL A 170 -1.57 9.24 -12.66
C VAL A 170 -1.92 8.45 -13.91
N LEU A 171 -3.20 8.23 -14.21
CA LEU A 171 -3.60 7.41 -15.35
C LEU A 171 -3.14 8.00 -16.69
N ASP A 172 -3.12 9.32 -16.84
CA ASP A 172 -2.61 10.00 -18.04
C ASP A 172 -1.10 9.74 -18.26
N LEU A 173 -0.30 9.64 -17.20
CA LEU A 173 1.14 9.34 -17.30
C LEU A 173 1.44 7.93 -17.79
N TYR A 174 0.48 7.01 -17.63
CA TYR A 174 0.60 5.61 -18.00
C TYR A 174 -0.38 5.22 -19.12
N ARG A 175 -1.02 6.20 -19.79
CA ARG A 175 -2.10 5.97 -20.77
C ARG A 175 -1.74 4.92 -21.83
N ASP A 176 -0.54 4.98 -22.38
CA ASP A 176 -0.09 4.09 -23.45
C ASP A 176 0.21 2.65 -22.96
N ARG A 177 0.20 2.44 -21.64
CA ARG A 177 0.49 1.17 -20.94
C ARG A 177 -0.61 0.81 -19.93
N LEU A 178 -1.78 1.44 -20.03
CA LEU A 178 -2.92 1.18 -19.17
C LEU A 178 -3.80 0.11 -19.80
N HIS A 179 -3.90 -1.03 -19.13
CA HIS A 179 -4.74 -2.16 -19.51
C HIS A 179 -5.94 -2.22 -18.57
N LEU A 180 -7.13 -2.04 -19.13
CA LEU A 180 -8.38 -2.22 -18.40
C LEU A 180 -8.81 -3.68 -18.49
N PHE A 181 -9.15 -4.27 -17.36
CA PHE A 181 -9.59 -5.66 -17.28
C PHE A 181 -10.98 -5.79 -16.64
N HIS A 182 -11.59 -6.95 -16.84
CA HIS A 182 -12.82 -7.38 -16.19
C HIS A 182 -12.55 -8.53 -15.21
N VAL A 183 -13.42 -8.68 -14.21
CA VAL A 183 -13.38 -9.85 -13.33
C VAL A 183 -13.75 -11.09 -14.15
N GLY A 184 -12.96 -12.16 -13.99
CA GLY A 184 -13.04 -13.37 -14.82
C GLY A 184 -11.95 -13.46 -15.90
N ASP A 185 -11.25 -12.37 -16.19
CA ASP A 185 -10.05 -12.41 -17.04
C ASP A 185 -8.92 -13.18 -16.37
N THR A 186 -7.93 -13.61 -17.16
CA THR A 186 -6.64 -14.07 -16.63
C THR A 186 -5.57 -13.09 -17.07
N LEU A 187 -4.99 -12.39 -16.11
CA LEU A 187 -3.98 -11.37 -16.34
C LEU A 187 -2.59 -12.03 -16.52
N PRO A 188 -1.57 -11.29 -17.00
CA PRO A 188 -0.20 -11.80 -17.09
C PRO A 188 0.29 -12.52 -15.83
N ALA A 189 1.24 -13.45 -16.02
CA ALA A 189 1.68 -14.42 -15.01
C ALA A 189 0.56 -15.32 -14.42
N GLY A 190 -0.63 -15.33 -15.03
CA GLY A 190 -1.76 -16.15 -14.61
C GLY A 190 -2.36 -15.69 -13.28
N ILE A 191 -2.40 -14.37 -13.07
CA ILE A 191 -3.11 -13.75 -11.95
C ILE A 191 -4.60 -13.70 -12.27
N VAL A 192 -5.43 -14.07 -11.30
CA VAL A 192 -6.89 -14.04 -11.44
C VAL A 192 -7.45 -12.85 -10.64
N PRO A 193 -8.10 -11.86 -11.26
CA PRO A 193 -8.82 -10.81 -10.57
C PRO A 193 -10.17 -11.34 -10.08
N ILE A 194 -10.50 -11.01 -8.83
CA ILE A 194 -11.73 -11.38 -8.14
C ILE A 194 -12.41 -10.07 -7.72
N GLU A 195 -13.71 -9.95 -8.03
CA GLU A 195 -14.49 -8.80 -7.59
C GLU A 195 -14.46 -8.68 -6.07
N ALA A 196 -14.29 -7.46 -5.56
CA ALA A 196 -14.42 -7.14 -4.14
C ALA A 196 -14.98 -5.73 -3.94
N TYR A 197 -15.96 -5.39 -4.78
CA TYR A 197 -16.56 -4.06 -4.83
C TYR A 197 -17.16 -3.64 -3.49
N GLY A 198 -17.11 -2.34 -3.24
CA GLY A 198 -17.73 -1.71 -2.07
C GLY A 198 -16.81 -0.72 -1.39
N HIS A 199 -15.55 -1.11 -1.14
CA HIS A 199 -14.54 -0.16 -0.68
C HIS A 199 -14.40 1.00 -1.68
N THR A 200 -14.16 0.63 -2.93
CA THR A 200 -14.42 1.45 -4.13
C THR A 200 -15.25 0.65 -5.15
N PRO A 201 -15.84 1.30 -6.16
CA PRO A 201 -16.74 0.65 -7.12
C PRO A 201 -16.11 -0.49 -7.94
N GLY A 202 -14.80 -0.46 -8.17
CA GLY A 202 -14.04 -1.50 -8.87
C GLY A 202 -12.92 -2.11 -8.04
N HIS A 203 -12.97 -2.02 -6.71
CA HIS A 203 -12.00 -2.66 -5.82
C HIS A 203 -11.86 -4.15 -6.15
N THR A 204 -10.61 -4.58 -6.32
CA THR A 204 -10.27 -5.91 -6.83
C THR A 204 -9.31 -6.63 -5.89
N VAL A 205 -9.63 -7.89 -5.60
CA VAL A 205 -8.70 -8.85 -4.99
C VAL A 205 -8.00 -9.63 -6.10
N PHE A 206 -6.70 -9.87 -5.98
CA PHE A 206 -5.95 -10.68 -6.95
C PHE A 206 -5.53 -12.01 -6.36
N GLN A 207 -5.73 -13.10 -7.10
CA GLN A 207 -5.35 -14.44 -6.68
C GLN A 207 -4.23 -15.03 -7.55
N LYS A 208 -3.27 -15.67 -6.89
CA LYS A 208 -2.33 -16.61 -7.52
C LYS A 208 -2.03 -17.76 -6.57
N GLY A 209 -2.27 -18.99 -7.02
CA GLY A 209 -2.05 -20.19 -6.19
C GLY A 209 -2.78 -20.06 -4.85
N GLY A 210 -2.04 -20.26 -3.75
CA GLY A 210 -2.53 -20.14 -2.39
C GLY A 210 -2.58 -18.72 -1.81
N VAL A 211 -2.36 -17.66 -2.61
CA VAL A 211 -2.24 -16.27 -2.15
C VAL A 211 -3.36 -15.39 -2.71
N LEU A 212 -3.96 -14.57 -1.84
CA LEU A 212 -4.85 -13.46 -2.18
C LEU A 212 -4.21 -12.13 -1.82
N VAL A 213 -4.02 -11.23 -2.77
CA VAL A 213 -3.73 -9.81 -2.51
C VAL A 213 -5.05 -9.08 -2.38
N ILE A 214 -5.42 -8.71 -1.15
CA ILE A 214 -6.76 -8.27 -0.80
C ILE A 214 -6.98 -6.75 -0.84
N GLY A 215 -5.91 -5.97 -1.08
CA GLY A 215 -5.96 -4.51 -0.99
C GLY A 215 -6.64 -4.04 0.31
N ASP A 216 -7.60 -3.14 0.15
CA ASP A 216 -8.41 -2.56 1.23
C ASP A 216 -9.73 -3.29 1.54
N LEU A 217 -9.75 -4.62 1.38
CA LEU A 217 -10.87 -5.42 1.88
C LEU A 217 -11.10 -5.24 3.40
N MET A 218 -10.01 -4.97 4.14
CA MET A 218 -10.00 -4.72 5.58
C MET A 218 -8.98 -3.64 5.97
N HIS A 219 -9.33 -2.83 6.97
CA HIS A 219 -8.50 -1.77 7.56
C HIS A 219 -8.17 -2.04 9.04
N GLY A 220 -8.75 -3.09 9.62
CA GLY A 220 -8.59 -3.47 11.01
C GLY A 220 -8.79 -4.96 11.20
N ALA A 221 -7.74 -5.75 10.98
CA ALA A 221 -7.80 -7.21 10.93
C ALA A 221 -8.40 -7.83 12.20
N GLU A 222 -7.95 -7.40 13.38
CA GLU A 222 -8.41 -7.93 14.67
C GLU A 222 -9.92 -7.72 14.90
N LEU A 223 -10.48 -6.65 14.34
CA LEU A 223 -11.92 -6.37 14.37
C LEU A 223 -12.64 -7.13 13.27
N GLN A 224 -12.26 -6.89 12.01
CA GLN A 224 -13.04 -7.29 10.84
C GLN A 224 -12.93 -8.80 10.51
N MET A 225 -11.92 -9.50 11.02
CA MET A 225 -11.86 -10.97 10.94
C MET A 225 -12.96 -11.65 11.80
N LYS A 226 -13.34 -11.01 12.92
CA LYS A 226 -14.35 -11.51 13.87
C LYS A 226 -15.72 -10.89 13.63
N HIS A 227 -15.73 -9.62 13.22
CA HIS A 227 -16.90 -8.79 13.00
C HIS A 227 -16.84 -8.13 11.61
N PRO A 228 -16.94 -8.92 10.53
CA PRO A 228 -16.82 -8.41 9.17
C PRO A 228 -17.92 -7.42 8.76
N GLU A 229 -18.98 -7.28 9.56
CA GLU A 229 -20.04 -6.29 9.40
C GLU A 229 -19.60 -4.84 9.68
N TYR A 230 -18.50 -4.61 10.40
CA TYR A 230 -18.04 -3.25 10.65
C TYR A 230 -17.21 -2.71 9.47
N CYS A 231 -17.69 -1.60 8.91
CA CYS A 231 -17.03 -0.89 7.82
C CYS A 231 -16.04 0.14 8.32
N ALA A 232 -14.98 0.34 7.53
CA ALA A 232 -14.16 1.53 7.65
C ALA A 232 -14.94 2.72 7.08
N SER A 233 -14.67 3.93 7.59
CA SER A 233 -15.27 5.18 7.11
C SER A 233 -14.91 5.51 5.65
N TYR A 234 -13.93 4.80 5.09
CA TYR A 234 -13.47 4.92 3.71
C TYR A 234 -14.28 4.07 2.72
N ASP A 235 -15.11 3.13 3.20
CA ASP A 235 -15.95 2.30 2.32
C ASP A 235 -17.01 3.15 1.62
N MET A 236 -16.93 3.26 0.28
CA MET A 236 -17.84 4.07 -0.53
C MET A 236 -19.26 3.49 -0.60
N ASP A 237 -19.39 2.17 -0.56
CA ASP A 237 -20.64 1.42 -0.42
C ASP A 237 -20.46 0.37 0.69
N LYS A 238 -20.89 0.74 1.90
CA LYS A 238 -20.77 -0.11 3.09
C LYS A 238 -21.43 -1.48 2.91
N LYS A 239 -22.60 -1.53 2.26
CA LYS A 239 -23.33 -2.80 2.08
C LYS A 239 -22.52 -3.76 1.21
N LYS A 240 -22.07 -3.29 0.05
CA LYS A 240 -21.22 -4.10 -0.85
C LYS A 240 -19.88 -4.45 -0.20
N ALA A 241 -19.28 -3.53 0.55
CA ALA A 241 -18.01 -3.80 1.24
C ALA A 241 -18.15 -4.95 2.25
N ILE A 242 -19.25 -4.97 3.03
CA ILE A 242 -19.56 -6.07 3.96
C ILE A 242 -19.77 -7.39 3.20
N GLU A 243 -20.55 -7.38 2.12
CA GLU A 243 -20.82 -8.58 1.30
C GLU A 243 -19.53 -9.16 0.71
N SER A 244 -18.69 -8.31 0.09
CA SER A 244 -17.39 -8.69 -0.46
C SER A 244 -16.46 -9.23 0.61
N ARG A 245 -16.35 -8.55 1.76
CA ARG A 245 -15.50 -8.96 2.88
C ARG A 245 -15.89 -10.33 3.41
N LYS A 246 -17.17 -10.56 3.69
CA LYS A 246 -17.66 -11.86 4.17
C LYS A 246 -17.37 -12.96 3.16
N ARG A 247 -17.71 -12.74 1.88
CA ARG A 247 -17.48 -13.73 0.81
C ARG A 247 -16.00 -14.10 0.66
N ILE A 248 -15.11 -13.11 0.63
CA ILE A 248 -13.67 -13.36 0.44
C ILE A 248 -13.05 -14.01 1.69
N LEU A 249 -13.45 -13.60 2.90
CA LEU A 249 -12.99 -14.24 4.14
C LEU A 249 -13.40 -15.72 4.21
N ASP A 250 -14.66 -16.03 3.88
CA ASP A 250 -15.16 -17.40 3.87
C ASP A 250 -14.45 -18.24 2.80
N TYR A 251 -14.23 -17.67 1.62
CA TYR A 251 -13.45 -18.30 0.55
C TYR A 251 -12.00 -18.58 0.99
N ALA A 252 -11.33 -17.62 1.60
CA ALA A 252 -9.95 -17.77 2.07
C ALA A 252 -9.81 -18.85 3.13
N LYS A 253 -10.72 -18.89 4.12
CA LYS A 253 -10.77 -19.94 5.15
C LYS A 253 -11.03 -21.32 4.56
N LYS A 254 -12.05 -21.44 3.71
CA LYS A 254 -12.45 -22.73 3.11
C LYS A 254 -11.34 -23.38 2.28
N ASN A 255 -10.49 -22.57 1.66
CA ASN A 255 -9.44 -23.04 0.75
C ASN A 255 -8.04 -22.97 1.35
N GLY A 256 -7.90 -22.64 2.63
CA GLY A 256 -6.60 -22.52 3.30
C GLY A 256 -5.66 -21.54 2.61
N LEU A 257 -6.10 -20.30 2.39
CA LEU A 257 -5.33 -19.30 1.63
C LEU A 257 -4.56 -18.33 2.54
N VAL A 258 -3.48 -17.78 2.03
CA VAL A 258 -2.81 -16.63 2.62
C VAL A 258 -3.40 -15.34 2.06
N MET A 259 -3.81 -14.42 2.93
CA MET A 259 -4.21 -13.07 2.53
C MET A 259 -3.06 -12.09 2.77
N ALA A 260 -2.81 -11.22 1.79
CA ALA A 260 -1.84 -10.14 1.80
C ALA A 260 -2.59 -8.82 1.58
N GLY A 261 -2.60 -7.91 2.55
CA GLY A 261 -3.43 -6.70 2.49
C GLY A 261 -2.69 -5.46 2.96
N MET A 262 -2.95 -4.33 2.29
CA MET A 262 -2.18 -3.09 2.48
C MET A 262 -2.24 -2.57 3.93
N HIS A 263 -3.37 -2.76 4.58
CA HIS A 263 -3.64 -2.26 5.93
C HIS A 263 -3.72 -3.35 7.00
N LEU A 264 -3.29 -4.58 6.69
CA LEU A 264 -3.15 -5.63 7.68
C LEU A 264 -1.97 -5.34 8.61
N PRO A 265 -2.02 -5.71 9.91
CA PRO A 265 -0.90 -5.53 10.82
C PRO A 265 0.39 -6.13 10.25
N ALA A 266 1.53 -5.47 10.46
CA ALA A 266 2.83 -5.96 9.98
C ALA A 266 3.06 -7.42 10.45
N PRO A 267 3.44 -8.36 9.57
CA PRO A 267 3.97 -8.16 8.22
C PRO A 267 2.94 -8.26 7.08
N GLY A 268 1.75 -7.68 7.25
CA GLY A 268 0.77 -7.53 6.16
C GLY A 268 0.14 -8.84 5.68
N PHE A 269 0.31 -9.95 6.41
CA PHE A 269 -0.16 -11.28 6.05
C PHE A 269 -1.10 -11.85 7.10
N ILE A 270 -2.13 -12.56 6.65
CA ILE A 270 -2.93 -13.49 7.46
C ILE A 270 -2.81 -14.87 6.80
N ASP A 271 -2.25 -15.83 7.52
CA ASP A 271 -2.07 -17.20 7.06
C ASP A 271 -3.22 -18.07 7.57
N LEU A 272 -4.01 -18.64 6.66
CA LEU A 272 -5.14 -19.53 6.97
C LEU A 272 -4.90 -20.97 6.50
N ARG A 273 -3.65 -21.32 6.15
CA ARG A 273 -3.26 -22.69 5.85
C ARG A 273 -3.20 -23.47 7.17
N GLU A 274 -4.21 -24.30 7.44
CA GLU A 274 -4.15 -25.32 8.50
C GLU A 274 -3.44 -26.58 8.00
#